data_AF-A0AAD4CZW9-F1
#
_entry.id   AF-A0AAD4CZW9-F1
#
_cell.length_a   1.000
_cell.length_b   1.000
_cell.length_c   1.000
_cell.angle_alpha   90.00
_cell.angle_beta   90.00
_cell.angle_gamma   90.00
#
_symmetry.space_group_name_H-M   'P 1'
#
loop_
_entity.id
_entity.type
_entity.pdbx_description
1 polymer ?
#
loop_
_entity_poly.entity_id
_entity_poly.type
_entity_poly.pdbx_seq_one_letter_code
_entity_poly.pdbx_strand_id
1 'polypeptide(L)'
;MSEQKQEYPAEKEFVDEKFDVERSSVILEEEENSPIPEVAAIVSNKDDPTLPVLTFRFWFMAVLFSCVLSFFNQFFWFRTHPMTISTLVIQLLSFPLGKLLARILPSGPLNPGPFNIKEH
;
A
#
# COMPACT_ATOMS: atom_id res chain seq x y z
N MET A 1 -38.88 53.27 -37.89
CA MET A 1 -39.21 51.95 -37.33
C MET A 1 -38.07 51.02 -37.70
N SER A 2 -37.05 50.98 -36.86
CA SER A 2 -35.86 50.15 -37.00
C SER A 2 -35.63 49.50 -35.66
N GLU A 3 -35.89 48.20 -35.59
CA GLU A 3 -35.69 47.36 -34.42
C GLU A 3 -34.20 47.35 -34.06
N GLN A 4 -33.88 47.76 -32.83
CA GLN A 4 -32.61 47.43 -32.18
C GLN A 4 -32.96 46.44 -31.09
N LYS A 5 -32.82 45.14 -31.43
CA LYS A 5 -32.96 44.04 -30.48
C LYS A 5 -31.76 44.10 -29.55
N GLN A 6 -32.02 44.40 -28.28
CA GLN A 6 -31.03 44.40 -27.22
C GLN A 6 -30.59 42.94 -26.97
N GLU A 7 -29.40 42.60 -27.44
CA GLU A 7 -28.73 41.33 -27.17
C GLU A 7 -28.39 41.28 -25.68
N TYR A 8 -28.98 40.34 -24.93
CA TYR A 8 -28.64 40.12 -23.52
C TYR A 8 -27.29 39.39 -23.47
N PRO A 9 -26.29 39.90 -22.74
CA PRO A 9 -25.03 39.20 -22.60
C PRO A 9 -25.26 37.92 -21.80
N ALA A 10 -24.83 36.79 -22.35
CA ALA A 10 -24.76 35.51 -21.68
C ALA A 10 -23.98 35.68 -20.37
N GLU A 11 -24.72 35.72 -19.26
CA GLU A 11 -24.15 35.61 -17.94
C GLU A 11 -23.46 34.26 -17.88
N LYS A 12 -22.14 34.33 -17.75
CA LYS A 12 -21.20 33.23 -17.92
C LYS A 12 -21.72 31.98 -17.21
N GLU A 13 -21.96 30.94 -17.99
CA GLU A 13 -21.88 29.52 -17.63
C GLU A 13 -20.47 29.17 -17.12
N PHE A 14 -19.98 29.92 -16.13
CA PHE A 14 -18.96 29.50 -15.18
C PHE A 14 -19.71 28.94 -13.97
N VAL A 15 -20.66 28.04 -14.24
CA VAL A 15 -21.21 27.13 -13.24
C VAL A 15 -20.08 26.18 -12.91
N ASP A 16 -19.23 26.64 -12.01
CA ASP A 16 -18.57 25.90 -10.95
C ASP A 16 -18.09 24.47 -11.25
N GLU A 17 -17.49 24.26 -12.43
CA GLU A 17 -16.81 23.01 -12.77
C GLU A 17 -15.78 22.61 -11.69
N LYS A 18 -15.18 23.60 -11.02
CA LYS A 18 -14.32 23.36 -9.85
C LYS A 18 -15.08 22.83 -8.64
N PHE A 19 -16.27 23.35 -8.36
CA PHE A 19 -17.10 22.90 -7.24
C PHE A 19 -17.72 21.53 -7.49
N ASP A 20 -18.11 21.23 -8.73
CA ASP A 20 -18.60 19.90 -9.11
C ASP A 20 -17.47 18.86 -9.09
N VAL A 21 -16.26 19.23 -9.51
CA VAL A 21 -15.06 18.37 -9.38
C VAL A 21 -14.66 18.18 -7.93
N GLU A 22 -14.68 19.23 -7.11
CA GLU A 22 -14.35 19.16 -5.68
C GLU A 22 -15.38 18.29 -4.94
N ARG A 23 -16.68 18.49 -5.18
CA ARG A 23 -17.74 17.65 -4.63
C ARG A 23 -17.63 16.20 -5.13
N SER A 24 -17.34 15.98 -6.41
CA SER A 24 -17.13 14.64 -6.95
C SER A 24 -15.91 13.97 -6.31
N SER A 25 -14.81 14.70 -6.08
CA SER A 25 -13.62 14.15 -5.42
C SER A 25 -13.87 13.77 -3.97
N VAL A 26 -14.65 14.57 -3.23
CA VAL A 26 -15.05 14.27 -1.85
C VAL A 26 -15.96 13.03 -1.78
N ILE A 27 -16.92 12.90 -2.71
CA ILE A 27 -17.81 11.73 -2.79
C ILE A 27 -17.01 10.46 -3.12
N LEU A 28 -16.03 10.56 -4.03
CA LEU A 28 -15.15 9.42 -4.37
C LEU A 28 -14.25 9.04 -3.18
N GLU A 29 -13.72 10.00 -2.42
CA GLU A 29 -12.93 9.71 -1.20
C GLU A 29 -13.78 9.06 -0.09
N GLU A 30 -15.05 9.44 0.05
CA GLU A 30 -15.98 8.79 0.99
C GLU A 30 -16.38 7.37 0.53
N GLU A 31 -16.50 7.14 -0.78
CA GLU A 31 -16.83 5.84 -1.36
C GLU A 31 -15.64 4.86 -1.36
N GLU A 32 -14.41 5.37 -1.50
CA GLU A 32 -13.18 4.58 -1.32
C GLU A 32 -12.97 4.16 0.14
N ASN A 33 -13.58 4.87 1.08
CA ASN A 33 -13.47 4.52 2.49
C ASN A 33 -14.47 3.44 2.90
N SER A 34 -14.10 2.62 3.88
CA SER A 34 -15.03 1.62 4.39
C SER A 34 -16.27 2.32 4.99
N PRO A 35 -17.50 1.88 4.65
CA PRO A 35 -18.73 2.41 5.25
C PRO A 35 -18.80 2.27 6.78
N ILE A 36 -18.00 1.34 7.31
CA ILE A 36 -17.87 1.05 8.74
C ILE A 36 -16.70 1.89 9.27
N PRO A 37 -16.93 2.86 10.18
CA PRO A 37 -15.92 3.81 10.64
C PRO A 37 -14.78 3.13 11.42
N GLU A 38 -15.07 2.03 12.11
CA GLU A 38 -14.07 1.24 12.83
C GLU A 38 -13.06 0.60 11.86
N VAL A 39 -13.50 0.22 10.66
CA VAL A 39 -12.65 -0.38 9.61
C VAL A 39 -11.88 0.71 8.84
N ALA A 40 -12.51 1.86 8.62
CA ALA A 40 -11.86 3.03 8.02
C ALA A 40 -10.68 3.56 8.85
N ALA A 41 -10.73 3.39 10.17
CA ALA A 41 -9.70 3.88 11.08
C ALA A 41 -8.47 2.95 11.18
N ILE A 42 -8.60 1.66 10.83
CA ILE A 42 -7.52 0.68 11.00
C ILE A 42 -6.59 0.55 9.79
N VAL A 43 -7.05 0.91 8.60
CA VAL A 43 -6.29 0.78 7.35
C VAL A 43 -6.48 2.05 6.54
N SER A 44 -5.38 2.66 6.11
CA SER A 44 -5.44 3.79 5.18
C SER A 44 -5.73 3.27 3.77
N ASN A 45 -6.73 3.84 3.10
CA ASN A 45 -7.04 3.52 1.69
C ASN A 45 -6.12 4.23 0.68
N LYS A 46 -5.26 5.15 1.16
CA LYS A 46 -4.33 5.89 0.30
C LYS A 46 -3.03 5.10 0.13
N ASP A 47 -2.77 4.61 -1.08
CA ASP A 47 -1.47 4.02 -1.45
C ASP A 47 -0.49 5.12 -1.90
N ASP A 48 0.78 4.99 -1.50
CA ASP A 48 1.87 5.87 -1.95
C ASP A 48 2.71 5.12 -3.02
N PRO A 49 2.66 5.55 -4.30
CA PRO A 49 3.39 4.91 -5.39
C PRO A 49 4.90 5.22 -5.38
N THR A 50 5.36 6.17 -4.56
CA THR A 50 6.78 6.53 -4.47
C THR A 50 7.57 5.59 -3.55
N LEU A 51 6.88 4.79 -2.74
CA LEU A 51 7.52 3.85 -1.83
C LEU A 51 8.29 2.77 -2.60
N PRO A 52 9.56 2.51 -2.24
CA PRO A 52 10.37 1.53 -2.93
C PRO A 52 9.80 0.12 -2.75
N VAL A 53 9.63 -0.59 -3.87
CA VAL A 53 9.16 -1.98 -3.91
C VAL A 53 10.28 -2.91 -4.35
N LEU A 54 10.19 -4.19 -3.99
CA LEU A 54 11.12 -5.24 -4.45
C LEU A 54 12.60 -4.91 -4.20
N THR A 55 12.91 -4.30 -3.05
CA THR A 55 14.27 -3.92 -2.68
C THR A 55 15.16 -5.14 -2.42
N PHE A 56 16.47 -4.95 -2.39
CA PHE A 56 17.43 -6.03 -2.09
C PHE A 56 17.11 -6.75 -0.77
N ARG A 57 16.75 -6.01 0.28
CA ARG A 57 16.40 -6.58 1.58
C ARG A 57 15.16 -7.48 1.51
N PHE A 58 14.16 -7.10 0.72
CA PHE A 58 12.97 -7.91 0.51
C PHE A 58 13.34 -9.25 -0.14
N TRP A 59 14.11 -9.21 -1.22
CA TRP A 59 14.57 -10.42 -1.90
C TRP A 59 15.43 -11.32 -1.01
N PHE A 60 16.35 -10.73 -0.26
CA PHE A 60 17.19 -11.46 0.68
C PHE A 60 16.35 -12.19 1.74
N MET A 61 15.40 -11.49 2.37
CA MET A 61 14.54 -12.06 3.41
C MET A 61 13.57 -13.11 2.85
N ALA A 62 12.99 -12.87 1.67
CA ALA A 62 12.09 -13.81 1.01
C ALA A 62 12.78 -15.14 0.69
N VAL A 63 13.99 -15.08 0.12
CA VAL A 63 14.78 -16.29 -0.17
C VAL A 63 15.19 -17.00 1.11
N LEU A 64 15.71 -16.25 2.10
CA LEU A 64 16.14 -16.81 3.38
C LEU A 64 15.00 -17.57 4.08
N PHE A 65 13.85 -16.93 4.25
CA PHE A 65 12.70 -17.56 4.92
C PHE A 65 12.11 -18.71 4.12
N SER A 66 12.06 -18.60 2.79
CA SER A 66 11.57 -19.68 1.93
C SER A 66 12.45 -20.93 2.07
N CYS A 67 13.78 -20.77 2.03
CA CYS A 67 14.72 -21.87 2.22
C CYS A 67 14.55 -22.51 3.62
N VAL A 68 14.48 -21.69 4.67
CA VAL A 68 14.35 -22.17 6.05
C VAL A 68 13.03 -22.93 6.25
N LEU A 69 11.92 -22.38 5.76
CA LEU A 69 10.61 -23.01 5.90
C LEU A 69 10.52 -24.33 5.15
N SER A 70 10.98 -24.33 3.89
CA SER A 70 10.99 -25.54 3.06
C SER A 70 11.86 -26.63 3.70
N PHE A 71 13.03 -26.25 4.23
CA PHE A 71 13.90 -27.16 4.96
C PHE A 71 13.20 -27.79 6.17
N PHE A 72 12.60 -26.99 7.06
CA PHE A 72 11.95 -27.53 8.25
C PHE A 72 10.74 -28.39 7.90
N ASN A 73 9.88 -27.94 6.98
CA ASN A 73 8.72 -28.72 6.55
C ASN A 73 9.14 -30.05 5.94
N GLN A 74 10.16 -30.07 5.08
CA GLN A 74 10.63 -31.31 4.47
C GLN A 74 11.37 -32.22 5.46
N PHE A 75 12.12 -31.64 6.40
CA PHE A 75 12.86 -32.37 7.42
C PHE A 75 11.94 -33.13 8.38
N PHE A 76 10.82 -32.52 8.78
CA PHE A 76 9.85 -33.16 9.68
C PHE A 76 8.88 -34.10 8.97
N TRP A 77 8.77 -34.01 7.64
CA TRP A 77 7.84 -34.83 6.86
C TRP A 77 8.02 -36.34 7.06
N PHE A 78 9.26 -36.83 7.10
CA PHE A 78 9.55 -38.26 7.22
C PHE A 78 9.60 -38.78 8.66
N ARG A 79 9.26 -37.95 9.65
CA ARG A 79 9.27 -38.37 11.06
C ARG A 79 7.93 -38.96 11.46
N THR A 80 7.97 -39.81 12.49
CA THR A 80 6.76 -40.45 13.06
C THR A 80 5.70 -39.46 13.51
N HIS A 81 6.12 -38.24 13.88
CA HIS A 81 5.25 -37.15 14.28
C HIS A 81 5.63 -35.92 13.43
N PRO A 82 5.01 -35.73 12.25
CA PRO A 82 5.33 -34.60 11.39
C PRO A 82 4.83 -33.30 12.02
N MET A 83 5.68 -32.27 12.00
CA MET A 83 5.35 -30.92 12.43
C MET A 83 5.49 -29.99 11.22
N THR A 84 4.39 -29.37 10.83
CA THR A 84 4.37 -28.38 9.74
C THR A 84 4.40 -26.99 10.33
N ILE A 85 5.37 -26.19 9.91
CA ILE A 85 5.44 -24.78 10.29
C ILE A 85 4.58 -23.98 9.32
N SER A 86 3.65 -23.18 9.87
CA SER A 86 2.81 -22.28 9.08
C SER A 86 3.60 -21.04 8.63
N THR A 87 3.24 -20.51 7.47
CA THR A 87 3.77 -19.26 6.92
C THR A 87 3.52 -18.05 7.84
N LEU A 88 2.53 -18.12 8.74
CA LEU A 88 2.25 -17.08 9.74
C LEU A 88 3.47 -16.77 10.63
N VAL A 89 4.28 -17.78 10.96
CA VAL A 89 5.49 -17.58 11.78
C VAL A 89 6.48 -16.68 11.05
N ILE A 90 6.61 -16.86 9.73
CA ILE A 90 7.50 -16.05 8.90
C ILE A 90 6.97 -14.62 8.79
N GLN A 91 5.67 -14.44 8.61
CA GLN A 91 5.06 -13.11 8.56
C GLN A 91 5.29 -12.35 9.87
N LEU A 92 5.13 -12.98 11.04
CA LEU A 92 5.41 -12.32 12.32
C LEU A 92 6.89 -11.97 12.50
N LEU A 93 7.79 -12.78 11.94
CA LEU A 93 9.23 -12.56 12.01
C LEU A 93 9.76 -11.58 10.95
N SER A 94 9.07 -11.39 9.82
CA SER A 94 9.53 -10.52 8.75
C SER A 94 9.55 -9.05 9.17
N PHE A 95 8.58 -8.59 9.98
CA PHE A 95 8.58 -7.21 10.51
C PHE A 95 9.82 -6.87 11.36
N PRO A 96 10.10 -7.55 12.49
CA PRO A 96 11.23 -7.18 13.34
C PRO A 96 12.57 -7.38 12.62
N LEU A 97 12.72 -8.42 11.79
CA LEU A 97 13.95 -8.67 11.06
C LEU A 97 14.15 -7.70 9.89
N GLY A 98 13.09 -7.32 9.19
CA GLY A 98 13.13 -6.28 8.15
C GLY A 98 13.57 -4.93 8.71
N LYS A 99 13.02 -4.55 9.88
CA LYS A 99 13.43 -3.34 10.60
C LYS A 99 14.86 -3.39 11.12
N LEU A 100 15.32 -4.58 11.56
CA LEU A 100 16.72 -4.80 11.95
C LEU A 100 17.67 -4.67 10.76
N LEU A 101 17.35 -5.33 9.64
CA LEU A 101 18.15 -5.28 8.42
C LEU A 101 18.21 -3.86 7.86
N ALA A 102 17.14 -3.07 8.03
CA ALA A 102 17.14 -1.65 7.70
C ALA A 102 18.13 -0.79 8.48
N ARG A 103 18.47 -1.22 9.69
CA ARG A 103 19.42 -0.54 10.57
C ARG A 103 20.86 -1.06 10.43
N ILE A 104 21.04 -2.30 10.01
CA ILE A 104 22.36 -2.93 9.83
C ILE A 104 22.96 -2.60 8.45
N LEU A 105 22.14 -2.53 7.41
CA LEU A 105 22.62 -2.39 6.04
C LEU A 105 23.06 -0.94 5.75
N PRO A 106 24.22 -0.71 5.10
CA PRO A 106 24.70 0.64 4.80
C PRO A 106 23.76 1.36 3.84
N SER A 107 23.56 2.66 4.06
CA SER A 107 22.75 3.53 3.19
C SER A 107 23.28 3.52 1.75
N GLY A 108 22.38 3.36 0.77
CA GLY A 108 22.76 3.27 -0.65
C GLY A 108 21.80 2.41 -1.46
N PRO A 109 22.21 1.85 -2.62
CA PRO A 109 21.32 1.03 -3.46
C PRO A 109 20.82 -0.24 -2.75
N LEU A 110 21.55 -0.70 -1.73
CA LEU A 110 21.15 -1.85 -0.89
C LEU A 110 20.12 -1.45 0.17
N ASN A 111 20.13 -0.18 0.61
CA ASN A 111 19.24 0.39 1.62
C ASN A 111 18.72 1.76 1.13
N PRO A 112 17.74 1.75 0.19
CA PRO A 112 17.24 2.98 -0.42
C PRO A 112 16.38 3.82 0.54
N GLY A 113 15.90 3.24 1.64
CA GLY A 113 15.05 3.96 2.59
C GLY A 113 14.64 3.14 3.82
N PRO A 114 13.82 3.75 4.69
CA PRO A 114 13.25 3.09 5.85
C PRO A 114 12.45 1.83 5.45
N PHE A 115 12.39 0.85 6.35
CA PHE A 115 11.56 -0.34 6.15
C PHE A 115 10.09 0.06 5.96
N ASN A 116 9.47 -0.41 4.90
CA ASN A 116 8.10 -0.03 4.52
C ASN A 116 7.14 -1.23 4.54
N ILE A 117 5.85 -0.94 4.37
CA ILE A 117 4.78 -1.96 4.42
C ILE A 117 4.81 -2.94 3.23
N LYS A 118 5.46 -2.55 2.12
CA LYS A 118 5.59 -3.33 0.88
C LYS A 118 6.79 -4.30 0.92
N GLU A 119 7.62 -4.23 1.97
CA GLU A 119 8.79 -5.09 2.18
C GLU A 119 8.53 -6.23 3.20
N HIS A 120 7.31 -6.37 3.70
CA HIS A 120 6.90 -7.31 4.75
C HIS A 120 6.33 -8.63 4.23
#